data_AF-A0A366FN26-F1
#
_entry.id   AF-A0A366FN26-F1
#
_cell.length_a   1.000
_cell.length_b   1.000
_cell.length_c   1.000
_cell.angle_alpha   90.00
_cell.angle_beta   90.00
_cell.angle_gamma   90.00
#
_symmetry.space_group_name_H-M   'P 1'
#
loop_
_entity.id
_entity.type
_entity.pdbx_description
1 polymer ?
#
loop_
_entity_poly.entity_id
_entity_poly.type
_entity_poly.pdbx_seq_one_letter_code
_entity_poly.pdbx_strand_id
1 'polypeptide(L)'
;MHKFVVIFVSCLGLSGCFFSEGPWPSEGAGGFAEYLPIQDKQLQDLSDRLDALRQRGAPKYDAAAYADASLLLTRCRREMAAGLTADASADIARLERQIDALEAAVRRKRPDTDRTLS
;
A
#
# COMPACT_ATOMS: atom_id res chain seq x y z
N MET A 1 -39.53 -5.80 53.25
CA MET A 1 -38.52 -4.81 52.76
C MET A 1 -37.15 -5.46 52.85
N HIS A 2 -36.28 -5.23 51.86
CA HIS A 2 -34.93 -5.80 51.65
C HIS A 2 -34.88 -7.08 50.82
N LYS A 3 -34.59 -6.91 49.51
CA LYS A 3 -33.81 -7.82 48.62
C LYS A 3 -33.90 -7.32 47.16
N PHE A 4 -33.19 -6.25 46.83
CA PHE A 4 -33.02 -5.79 45.44
C PHE A 4 -31.69 -5.01 45.27
N VAL A 5 -30.54 -5.60 45.61
CA VAL A 5 -29.23 -4.89 45.52
C VAL A 5 -28.09 -5.76 44.97
N VAL A 6 -28.32 -6.68 44.01
CA VAL A 6 -27.20 -7.50 43.48
C VAL A 6 -27.20 -7.69 41.96
N ILE A 7 -27.67 -6.72 41.17
CA ILE A 7 -27.56 -6.82 39.69
C ILE A 7 -27.12 -5.49 39.08
N PHE A 8 -26.00 -4.92 39.56
CA PHE A 8 -25.43 -3.71 38.95
C PHE A 8 -23.91 -3.73 38.79
N VAL A 9 -23.26 -4.88 38.97
CA VAL A 9 -21.77 -4.99 38.94
C VAL A 9 -21.28 -5.86 37.77
N SER A 10 -22.13 -6.17 36.78
CA SER A 10 -21.73 -7.01 35.63
C SER A 10 -21.67 -6.27 34.29
N CYS A 11 -21.92 -4.96 34.26
CA CYS A 11 -21.93 -4.19 33.01
C CYS A 11 -20.70 -3.29 32.76
N LEU A 12 -19.69 -3.30 33.64
CA LEU A 12 -18.49 -2.45 33.50
C LEU A 12 -17.27 -3.15 32.88
N GLY A 13 -17.44 -4.37 32.36
CA GLY A 13 -16.34 -5.16 31.77
C GLY A 13 -16.19 -5.09 30.25
N LEU A 14 -16.92 -4.22 29.54
CA LEU A 14 -16.87 -4.12 28.07
C LEU A 14 -16.58 -2.72 27.52
N SER A 15 -16.04 -1.81 28.33
CA SER A 15 -15.57 -0.49 27.86
C SER A 15 -14.15 -0.51 27.27
N GLY A 16 -13.53 -1.68 27.12
CA GLY A 16 -12.15 -1.85 26.62
C GLY A 16 -11.98 -2.03 25.10
N CYS A 17 -13.06 -2.02 24.31
CA CYS A 17 -12.98 -2.26 22.85
C CYS A 17 -13.44 -1.06 21.99
N PHE A 18 -13.46 0.17 22.53
CA PHE A 18 -13.91 1.37 21.81
C PHE A 18 -12.78 2.33 21.43
N PHE A 19 -11.56 1.81 21.21
CA PHE A 19 -10.42 2.64 20.80
C PHE A 19 -9.76 2.16 19.50
N SER A 20 -10.58 1.81 18.51
CA SER A 20 -10.13 1.51 17.14
C SER A 20 -11.07 2.09 16.07
N GLU A 21 -11.85 3.12 16.39
CA GLU A 21 -12.77 3.77 15.45
C GLU A 21 -12.15 5.06 14.91
N GLY A 22 -11.20 4.92 13.98
CA GLY A 22 -11.12 5.93 12.94
C GLY A 22 -12.39 5.83 12.08
N PRO A 23 -12.96 6.95 11.59
CA PRO A 23 -14.20 6.93 10.83
C PRO A 23 -14.07 5.98 9.64
N TRP A 24 -15.01 5.05 9.51
CA TRP A 24 -15.07 4.15 8.36
C TRP A 24 -15.16 5.00 7.08
N PRO A 25 -14.28 4.79 6.09
CA PRO A 25 -14.30 5.61 4.88
C PRO A 25 -15.63 5.42 4.14
N SER A 26 -16.16 6.51 3.60
CA SER A 26 -17.34 6.47 2.72
C SER A 26 -17.11 5.50 1.57
N GLU A 27 -18.14 4.73 1.19
CA GLU A 27 -18.08 3.80 0.07
C GLU A 27 -17.39 4.45 -1.15
N GLY A 28 -16.29 3.83 -1.61
CA GLY A 28 -15.52 4.28 -2.76
C GLY A 28 -14.26 5.12 -2.47
N ALA A 29 -13.95 5.44 -1.21
CA ALA A 29 -12.78 6.27 -0.86
C ALA A 29 -11.44 5.51 -0.71
N GLY A 30 -11.39 4.20 -0.99
CA GLY A 30 -10.20 3.39 -0.72
C GLY A 30 -10.14 2.96 0.76
N GLY A 31 -9.79 1.70 1.00
CA GLY A 31 -9.82 1.14 2.36
C GLY A 31 -8.78 1.77 3.28
N PHE A 32 -8.98 1.68 4.60
CA PHE A 32 -8.07 2.19 5.64
C PHE A 32 -6.58 1.86 5.41
N ALA A 33 -6.30 0.72 4.77
CA ALA A 33 -4.96 0.29 4.40
C ALA A 33 -4.26 1.17 3.35
N GLU A 34 -5.00 1.97 2.58
CA GLU A 34 -4.46 2.87 1.55
C GLU A 34 -3.97 4.20 2.12
N TYR A 35 -4.45 4.58 3.31
CA TYR A 35 -4.10 5.83 4.01
C TYR A 35 -3.01 5.68 5.06
N LEU A 36 -2.61 4.45 5.39
CA LEU A 36 -1.55 4.24 6.38
C LEU A 36 -0.20 4.66 5.79
N PRO A 37 0.57 5.50 6.50
CA PRO A 37 1.94 5.81 6.09
C PRO A 37 2.72 4.50 6.04
N ILE A 38 3.51 4.33 4.98
CA ILE A 38 4.35 3.16 4.81
C ILE A 38 5.42 3.20 5.91
N GLN A 39 5.28 2.35 6.91
CA GLN A 39 6.27 2.25 7.99
C GLN A 39 7.51 1.46 7.55
N ASP A 40 7.38 0.66 6.50
CA ASP A 40 8.46 -0.12 5.93
C ASP A 40 9.30 0.71 4.95
N LYS A 41 10.56 0.97 5.31
CA LYS A 41 11.47 1.76 4.49
C LYS A 41 11.66 1.19 3.07
N GLN A 42 11.73 -0.13 2.94
CA GLN A 42 11.93 -0.76 1.63
C GLN A 42 10.72 -0.53 0.73
N LEU A 43 9.51 -0.64 1.28
CA LEU A 43 8.29 -0.41 0.52
C LEU A 43 8.13 1.07 0.13
N GLN A 44 8.61 1.99 0.96
CA GLN A 44 8.68 3.42 0.62
C GLN A 44 9.67 3.67 -0.52
N ASP A 45 10.88 3.12 -0.44
CA ASP A 45 11.90 3.25 -1.49
C ASP A 45 11.39 2.70 -2.84
N LEU A 46 10.67 1.57 -2.83
CA LEU A 46 10.03 1.00 -4.02
C LEU A 46 8.89 1.88 -4.56
N SER A 47 8.10 2.50 -3.67
CA SER A 47 7.08 3.47 -4.06
C SER A 47 7.69 4.67 -4.78
N ASP A 48 8.75 5.25 -4.21
CA ASP A 48 9.44 6.41 -4.77
C ASP A 48 10.05 6.09 -6.14
N ARG A 49 10.62 4.89 -6.30
CA ARG A 49 11.13 4.39 -7.60
C ARG A 49 10.01 4.27 -8.64
N LEU A 50 8.86 3.72 -8.26
CA LEU A 50 7.72 3.57 -9.16
C LEU A 50 7.14 4.95 -9.57
N ASP A 51 7.12 5.92 -8.67
CA ASP A 51 6.71 7.30 -8.96
C ASP A 51 7.72 8.01 -9.88
N ALA A 52 9.03 7.80 -9.68
CA ALA A 52 10.05 8.31 -10.60
C ALA A 52 9.88 7.73 -12.02
N LEU A 53 9.53 6.44 -12.14
CA LEU A 53 9.21 5.81 -13.43
C LEU A 53 7.96 6.41 -14.08
N ARG A 54 6.92 6.70 -13.29
CA ARG A 54 5.72 7.39 -13.75
C ARG A 54 6.07 8.75 -14.35
N GLN A 55 6.88 9.56 -13.66
CA GLN A 55 7.35 10.86 -14.13
C GLN A 55 8.17 10.75 -15.42
N ARG A 56 8.95 9.67 -15.57
CA ARG A 56 9.69 9.34 -16.81
C ARG A 56 8.80 8.82 -17.95
N GLY A 57 7.49 8.71 -17.72
CA GLY A 57 6.52 8.31 -18.73
C GLY A 57 6.32 6.79 -18.85
N ALA A 58 6.67 5.99 -17.84
CA ALA A 58 6.45 4.54 -17.86
C ALA A 58 5.03 4.13 -18.29
N PRO A 59 3.93 4.79 -17.83
CA PRO A 59 2.58 4.47 -18.28
C PRO A 59 2.35 4.61 -19.80
N LYS A 60 3.16 5.42 -20.50
CA LYS A 60 3.07 5.61 -21.95
C LYS A 60 3.79 4.51 -22.73
N TYR A 61 4.89 4.01 -22.17
CA TYR A 61 5.75 3.02 -22.83
C TYR A 61 5.37 1.58 -22.49
N ASP A 62 4.86 1.36 -21.29
CA ASP A 62 4.48 0.04 -20.79
C ASP A 62 3.36 0.15 -19.73
N ALA A 63 2.16 0.52 -20.19
CA ALA A 63 1.00 0.75 -19.32
C ALA A 63 0.63 -0.47 -18.48
N ALA A 64 0.65 -1.66 -19.09
CA ALA A 64 0.28 -2.91 -18.43
C ALA A 64 1.25 -3.24 -17.29
N ALA A 65 2.56 -3.24 -17.58
CA ALA A 65 3.57 -3.53 -16.56
C ALA A 65 3.58 -2.49 -15.42
N TYR A 66 3.35 -1.22 -15.74
CA TYR A 66 3.22 -0.17 -14.72
C TYR A 66 1.97 -0.37 -13.84
N ALA A 67 0.83 -0.72 -14.43
CA ALA A 67 -0.40 -0.98 -13.70
C ALA A 67 -0.25 -2.20 -12.78
N ASP A 68 0.35 -3.29 -13.28
CA ASP A 68 0.62 -4.49 -12.48
C ASP A 68 1.54 -4.20 -11.28
N ALA A 69 2.62 -3.45 -11.50
CA ALA A 69 3.52 -3.05 -10.42
C ALA A 69 2.81 -2.15 -9.39
N SER A 70 1.93 -1.25 -9.85
CA SER A 70 1.14 -0.37 -8.97
C SER A 70 0.14 -1.16 -8.13
N LEU A 71 -0.53 -2.15 -8.72
CA LEU A 71 -1.44 -3.05 -8.01
C LEU A 71 -0.70 -3.90 -6.98
N LEU A 72 0.48 -4.41 -7.35
CA LEU A 72 1.31 -5.20 -6.44
C LEU A 72 1.83 -4.35 -5.27
N LEU A 73 2.22 -3.08 -5.50
CA LEU A 73 2.57 -2.14 -4.43
C LEU A 73 1.42 -1.96 -3.44
N THR A 74 0.19 -1.73 -3.93
CA THR A 74 -1.00 -1.63 -3.08
C THR A 74 -1.26 -2.91 -2.28
N ARG A 75 -1.03 -4.07 -2.91
CA ARG A 75 -1.14 -5.36 -2.22
C ARG A 75 -0.12 -5.51 -1.09
N CYS A 76 1.16 -5.23 -1.35
CA CYS A 76 2.21 -5.26 -0.33
C CYS A 76 1.88 -4.35 0.85
N ARG A 77 1.34 -3.14 0.60
CA ARG A 77 0.89 -2.23 1.66
C ARG A 77 -0.21 -2.84 2.52
N ARG A 78 -1.19 -3.49 1.89
CA ARG A 78 -2.30 -4.16 2.59
C ARG A 78 -1.81 -5.36 3.41
N GLU A 79 -0.93 -6.18 2.87
CA GLU A 79 -0.37 -7.35 3.57
C GLU A 79 0.48 -6.93 4.77
N MET A 80 1.32 -5.90 4.61
CA MET A 80 2.10 -5.32 5.71
C MET A 80 1.20 -4.72 6.80
N ALA A 81 0.16 -3.96 6.41
CA ALA A 81 -0.81 -3.41 7.36
C ALA A 81 -1.61 -4.50 8.09
N ALA A 82 -1.85 -5.65 7.44
CA ALA A 82 -2.50 -6.81 8.04
C ALA A 82 -1.56 -7.68 8.90
N GLY A 83 -0.26 -7.35 8.97
CA GLY A 83 0.74 -8.14 9.70
C GLY A 83 1.14 -9.45 9.01
N LEU A 84 0.81 -9.63 7.72
CA LEU A 84 1.15 -10.79 6.91
C LEU A 84 2.56 -10.66 6.33
N THR A 85 3.56 -10.60 7.22
CA THR A 85 4.95 -10.25 6.85
C THR A 85 5.63 -11.26 5.92
N ALA A 86 5.31 -12.56 6.05
CA ALA A 86 5.84 -13.60 5.18
C ALA A 86 5.36 -13.43 3.73
N ASP A 87 4.06 -13.27 3.54
CA ASP A 87 3.47 -13.05 2.21
C ASP A 87 3.95 -11.73 1.60
N ALA A 88 3.93 -10.67 2.41
CA ALA A 88 4.43 -9.36 2.00
C ALA A 88 5.89 -9.41 1.56
N SER A 89 6.77 -10.16 2.25
CA SER A 89 8.17 -10.25 1.87
C SER A 89 8.38 -10.89 0.48
N ALA A 90 7.59 -11.90 0.14
CA ALA A 90 7.63 -12.54 -1.16
C ALA A 90 7.12 -11.60 -2.26
N ASP A 91 6.02 -10.88 -2.00
CA ASP A 91 5.44 -9.93 -2.94
C ASP A 91 6.32 -8.67 -3.10
N ILE A 92 7.03 -8.23 -2.06
CA ILE A 92 8.05 -7.16 -2.13
C ILE A 92 9.21 -7.57 -3.05
N ALA A 93 9.76 -8.77 -2.89
CA ALA A 93 10.82 -9.27 -3.77
C ALA A 93 10.35 -9.46 -5.22
N ARG A 94 9.06 -9.72 -5.43
CA ARG A 94 8.44 -9.74 -6.77
C ARG A 94 8.29 -8.32 -7.32
N LEU A 95 7.84 -7.38 -6.51
CA LEU A 95 7.66 -5.98 -6.89
C LEU A 95 8.99 -5.35 -7.30
N GLU A 96 10.06 -5.58 -6.55
CA GLU A 96 11.41 -5.11 -6.88
C GLU A 96 11.85 -5.58 -8.27
N ARG A 97 11.73 -6.88 -8.56
CA ARG A 97 12.05 -7.44 -9.88
C ARG A 97 11.19 -6.86 -11.01
N GLN A 98 9.91 -6.59 -10.75
CA GLN A 98 9.03 -5.96 -11.72
C GLN A 98 9.42 -4.51 -12.00
N ILE A 99 9.79 -3.74 -10.97
CA ILE A 99 10.28 -2.37 -11.11
C ILE A 99 11.60 -2.37 -11.91
N ASP A 100 12.54 -3.27 -11.62
CA ASP A 100 13.80 -3.38 -12.36
C ASP A 100 13.56 -3.70 -13.85
N ALA A 101 12.65 -4.62 -14.14
CA ALA A 101 12.26 -4.95 -15.51
C ALA A 101 11.60 -3.75 -16.22
N LEU A 102 10.75 -3.00 -15.51
CA LEU A 102 10.11 -1.79 -16.04
C LEU A 102 11.13 -0.67 -16.29
N GLU A 103 12.10 -0.46 -15.40
CA GLU A 103 13.21 0.47 -15.61
C GLU A 103 14.01 0.11 -16.87
N ALA A 104 14.33 -1.17 -17.06
CA ALA A 104 15.02 -1.64 -18.25
C ALA A 104 14.18 -1.47 -19.52
N ALA A 105 12.86 -1.67 -19.44
CA ALA A 105 11.94 -1.45 -20.55
C ALA A 105 11.87 0.05 -20.92
N VAL A 106 11.68 0.93 -19.95
CA VAL A 106 11.63 2.38 -20.15
C VAL A 106 12.96 2.90 -20.71
N ARG A 107 14.11 2.43 -20.21
CA ARG A 107 15.43 2.82 -20.72
C ARG A 107 15.62 2.45 -22.19
N ARG A 108 15.14 1.28 -22.60
CA ARG A 108 15.21 0.82 -24.01
C ARG A 108 14.26 1.60 -24.92
N LYS A 109 13.04 1.85 -24.44
CA LYS A 109 11.97 2.50 -25.22
C LYS A 109 12.07 4.03 -25.26
N ARG A 110 12.85 4.63 -24.36
CA ARG A 110 13.23 6.05 -24.41
C ARG A 110 14.68 6.20 -24.90
N PRO A 111 14.99 5.91 -26.18
CA PRO A 111 16.27 6.29 -26.75
C PRO A 111 16.25 7.80 -26.93
N ASP A 112 16.94 8.50 -26.01
CA ASP A 112 17.63 9.75 -26.29
C ASP A 112 16.87 10.76 -27.18
N THR A 113 15.69 11.20 -26.73
CA THR A 113 14.99 12.33 -27.36
C THR A 113 15.82 13.63 -27.26
N ASP A 114 16.91 13.64 -26.48
CA ASP A 114 17.84 14.76 -26.38
C ASP A 114 18.90 14.79 -27.49
N ARG A 115 19.09 13.72 -28.27
CA ARG A 115 20.08 13.69 -29.36
C ARG A 115 19.61 14.32 -30.69
N THR A 116 18.34 14.67 -30.82
CA THR A 116 17.76 15.19 -32.07
C THR A 116 17.56 16.72 -32.08
N LEU A 117 18.03 17.43 -31.07
CA LEU A 117 17.94 18.91 -30.97
C LEU A 117 19.31 19.62 -30.89
N SER A 118 20.39 18.98 -31.33
CA SER A 118 21.71 19.62 -31.50
C SER A 118 22.11 19.70 -32.96
#